data_AF-A0A558AER0-F1
#
_entry.id   AF-A0A558AER0-F1
#
_cell.length_a   1.000
_cell.length_b   1.000
_cell.length_c   1.000
_cell.angle_alpha   90.00
_cell.angle_beta   90.00
_cell.angle_gamma   90.00
#
_symmetry.space_group_name_H-M   'P 1'
#
loop_
_entity.id
_entity.type
_entity.pdbx_description
1 polymer ?
#
loop_
_entity_poly.entity_id
_entity_poly.type
_entity_poly.pdbx_seq_one_letter_code
_entity_poly.pdbx_strand_id
1 'polypeptide(L)' 'MLRTGDPVERVKEFYDQAIEQGGWQVVSKTEAGGTAAYVVKKQGQGASVSLSPAPGDGQTLISISTYPSP' A
#
# COMPACT_ATOMS: atom_id res chain seq x y z
N MET A 1 7.64 9.79 -1.27
CA MET A 1 7.93 8.46 -0.68
C MET A 1 8.02 8.62 0.82
N LEU A 2 7.38 7.72 1.56
CA LEU A 2 7.44 7.64 3.02
C LEU A 2 8.32 6.44 3.40
N ARG A 3 8.92 6.47 4.60
CA ARG A 3 9.70 5.36 5.15
C ARG A 3 9.25 5.05 6.56
N THR A 4 9.31 3.79 6.95
CA THR A 4 9.10 3.34 8.34
C THR A 4 10.13 2.28 8.71
N GLY A 5 10.46 2.19 10.01
CA GLY A 5 11.27 1.11 10.57
C GLY A 5 10.50 -0.20 10.76
N ASP A 6 9.18 -0.20 10.54
CA ASP A 6 8.37 -1.41 10.61
C ASP A 6 8.67 -2.35 9.41
N PRO A 7 8.62 -3.69 9.62
CA PRO A 7 8.77 -4.65 8.55
C PRO A 7 7.58 -4.59 7.58
N VAL A 8 7.79 -5.01 6.33
CA VAL A 8 6.78 -4.89 5.27
C VAL A 8 5.47 -5.58 5.65
N GLU A 9 5.54 -6.73 6.33
CA GLU A 9 4.38 -7.48 6.81
C GLU A 9 3.49 -6.64 7.76
N ARG A 10 4.10 -5.90 8.69
CA ARG A 10 3.37 -5.00 9.60
C ARG A 10 2.69 -3.86 8.85
N VAL A 11 3.38 -3.32 7.84
CA VAL A 11 2.86 -2.23 7.01
C VAL A 11 1.73 -2.73 6.10
N LYS A 12 1.82 -3.96 5.58
CA LYS A 12 0.73 -4.62 4.84
C LYS A 12 -0.53 -4.72 5.68
N GLU A 13 -0.43 -5.25 6.90
CA GLU A 13 -1.57 -5.37 7.82
C GLU A 13 -2.24 -4.01 8.07
N PHE A 14 -1.44 -2.97 8.27
CA PHE A 14 -1.94 -1.60 8.43
C PHE A 14 -2.75 -1.13 7.22
N TYR A 15 -2.22 -1.30 6.01
CA TYR A 15 -2.94 -0.88 4.80
C TYR A 15 -4.17 -1.74 4.51
N ASP A 16 -4.11 -3.05 4.76
CA ASP A 16 -5.26 -3.95 4.65
C ASP A 16 -6.41 -3.47 5.54
N GLN A 17 -6.12 -3.17 6.82
CA GLN A 17 -7.11 -2.64 7.76
C GLN A 17 -7.64 -1.27 7.33
N ALA A 18 -6.76 -0.37 6.89
CA ALA A 18 -7.15 0.97 6.45
C ALA A 18 -8.05 0.93 5.20
N ILE A 19 -7.78 0.00 4.27
CA ILE A 19 -8.60 -0.22 3.08
C ILE A 19 -9.97 -0.75 3.47
N GLU A 20 -10.02 -1.80 4.30
CA GLU A 20 -11.26 -2.44 4.77
C GLU A 20 -12.14 -1.46 5.56
N GLN A 21 -11.59 -0.86 6.62
CA GLN A 21 -12.32 0.08 7.49
C GLN A 21 -12.66 1.39 6.78
N GLY A 22 -11.81 1.80 5.83
CA GLY A 22 -12.00 3.01 5.05
C GLY A 22 -13.06 2.88 3.96
N GLY A 23 -13.62 1.69 3.72
CA GLY A 23 -14.59 1.46 2.64
C GLY A 23 -13.99 1.66 1.25
N TRP A 24 -12.69 1.37 1.10
CA TRP A 24 -12.02 1.36 -0.19
C TRP A 24 -12.28 0.01 -0.87
N GLN A 25 -12.59 0.04 -2.17
CA GLN A 25 -12.68 -1.16 -2.97
C GLN A 25 -11.29 -1.52 -3.51
N VAL A 26 -10.85 -2.75 -3.29
CA VAL A 26 -9.64 -3.29 -3.91
C VAL A 26 -9.90 -3.60 -5.38
N VAL A 27 -9.17 -2.94 -6.27
CA VAL A 27 -9.15 -3.21 -7.71
C VAL A 27 -8.09 -4.26 -8.03
N SER A 28 -6.91 -4.13 -7.43
CA SER A 28 -5.82 -5.09 -7.55
C SER A 28 -5.01 -5.14 -6.25
N LYS A 29 -4.52 -6.32 -5.89
CA LYS A 29 -3.63 -6.56 -4.77
C LYS A 29 -2.59 -7.59 -5.19
N THR A 30 -1.31 -7.26 -5.06
CA THR A 30 -0.19 -8.15 -5.37
C THR A 30 0.73 -8.23 -4.17
N GLU A 31 1.11 -9.45 -3.79
CA GLU A 31 2.08 -9.69 -2.73
C GLU A 31 3.10 -10.73 -3.19
N ALA A 32 4.38 -10.35 -3.24
CA ALA A 32 5.46 -11.25 -3.65
C ALA A 32 6.80 -10.82 -3.06
N GLY A 33 7.59 -11.78 -2.57
CA GLY A 33 9.00 -11.56 -2.21
C GLY A 33 9.25 -10.40 -1.23
N GLY A 34 8.41 -10.27 -0.20
CA GLY A 34 8.54 -9.17 0.78
C GLY A 34 8.08 -7.80 0.26
N THR A 35 7.34 -7.76 -0.85
CA THR A 35 6.72 -6.53 -1.38
C THR A 35 5.19 -6.64 -1.37
N ALA A 36 4.52 -5.50 -1.44
CA ALA A 36 3.08 -5.41 -1.63
C ALA A 36 2.73 -4.27 -2.59
N ALA A 37 1.70 -4.45 -3.39
CA ALA A 37 1.11 -3.38 -4.16
C ALA A 37 -0.42 -3.46 -4.08
N TYR A 38 -1.04 -2.31 -3.89
CA TYR A 38 -2.48 -2.15 -3.84
C TYR A 38 -2.91 -1.13 -4.88
N VAL A 39 -3.98 -1.43 -5.59
CA VAL A 39 -4.72 -0.48 -6.39
C VAL A 39 -6.13 -0.48 -5.84
N VAL A 40 -6.55 0.66 -5.30
CA VAL A 40 -7.83 0.80 -4.60
C VAL A 40 -8.61 1.98 -5.14
N LYS A 41 -9.94 1.97 -4.96
CA LYS A 41 -10.80 3.09 -5.33
C LYS A 41 -11.91 3.34 -4.32
N LYS A 42 -12.36 4.58 -4.22
CA LYS A 42 -13.47 5.03 -3.39
C LYS A 42 -14.06 6.31 -3.98
N GLN A 43 -15.36 6.31 -4.25
CA GLN A 43 -16.16 7.51 -4.62
C GLN A 43 -15.45 8.50 -5.57
N GLY A 44 -15.14 8.11 -6.80
CA GLY A 44 -14.52 9.03 -7.76
C GLY A 44 -12.98 9.10 -7.69
N GLN A 45 -12.37 8.46 -6.68
CA GLN A 45 -10.92 8.53 -6.42
C GLN A 45 -10.30 7.13 -6.43
N GLY A 46 -9.09 7.04 -6.99
CA GLY A 46 -8.24 5.86 -6.96
C GLY A 46 -6.91 6.14 -6.29
N ALA A 47 -6.30 5.12 -5.70
CA ALA A 47 -4.97 5.20 -5.13
C ALA A 47 -4.17 3.93 -5.45
N SER A 48 -2.89 4.11 -5.73
CA SER A 48 -1.92 3.04 -5.84
C SER A 48 -0.94 3.14 -4.68
N VAL A 49 -0.82 2.08 -3.90
CA VAL A 49 0.13 1.97 -2.77
C VAL A 49 1.14 0.89 -3.12
N SER A 50 2.43 1.15 -2.95
CA SER A 50 3.48 0.15 -3.13
C SER A 50 4.39 0.13 -1.91
N LEU A 51 4.65 -1.07 -1.42
CA LEU A 51 5.45 -1.38 -0.25
C LEU A 51 6.64 -2.24 -0.70
N SER A 52 7.85 -1.83 -0.36
CA SER A 52 9.05 -2.62 -0.65
C SER A 52 10.09 -2.43 0.45
N PRO A 53 10.96 -3.42 0.69
CA PRO A 53 12.08 -3.24 1.58
C PRO A 53 13.02 -2.17 1.00
N ALA A 54 13.51 -1.29 1.86
CA ALA A 54 14.56 -0.35 1.56
C ALA A 54 15.91 -1.10 1.45
N PRO A 55 16.78 -0.73 0.52
CA PRO A 55 18.09 -1.34 0.41
C PRO A 55 18.96 -1.05 1.64
N GLY A 56 19.40 -2.11 2.33
CA GLY A 56 20.51 -2.05 3.30
C GLY A 56 20.16 -1.67 4.73
N ASP A 57 18.94 -1.24 5.04
CA ASP A 57 18.56 -0.75 6.37
C ASP A 57 17.29 -1.40 6.97
N GLY A 58 16.69 -2.38 6.26
CA GLY A 58 15.54 -3.14 6.75
C GLY A 58 14.26 -2.33 6.92
N GLN A 59 14.27 -1.05 6.51
CA GLN A 59 13.11 -0.18 6.54
C GLN A 59 12.13 -0.54 5.43
N THR A 60 10.87 -0.16 5.58
CA THR A 60 9.87 -0.27 4.51
C THR A 60 9.75 1.06 3.77
N LEU A 61 9.92 1.03 2.45
CA LEU A 61 9.58 2.12 1.55
C LEU A 61 8.10 2.04 1.20
N ILE A 62 7.42 3.18 1.28
CA ILE A 62 6.02 3.33 0.93
C ILE A 62 5.91 4.39 -0.16
N SER A 63 5.34 4.01 -1.29
CA SER A 63 4.97 4.90 -2.37
C SER A 63 3.45 4.95 -2.47
N ILE A 64 2.88 6.15 -2.53
CA ILE A 64 1.45 6.37 -2.70
C ILE A 64 1.26 7.37 -3.82
N SER A 65 0.41 7.02 -4.79
CA SER A 65 -0.08 7.94 -5.81
C SER A 65 -1.60 7.85 -5.88
N THR A 66 -2.24 8.96 -6.24
CA THR A 66 -3.70 9.04 -6.38
C THR A 66 -4.06 9.43 -7.80
N TYR A 67 -5.21 8.97 -8.28
CA TYR A 67 -5.72 9.25 -9.61
C TYR A 67 -7.25 9.36 -9.60
N PRO A 68 -7.88 10.11 -10.51
CA PRO A 68 -9.34 10.09 -10.66
C PRO A 68 -9.81 8.71 -11.13
N SER A 69 -10.85 8.16 -10.50
CA SER A 69 -11.48 6.88 -10.90
C SER A 69 -12.96 7.12 -11.15
N PRO A 70 -13.50 6.83 -12.34
CA PRO A 70 -14.94 6.88 -12.59
C PRO A 70 -15.76 6.02 -11.62
#